data_AF-A0A2U2BUU0-F1
#
_entry.id   AF-A0A2U2BUU0-F1
#
_cell.length_a   1.000
_cell.length_b   1.000
_cell.length_c   1.000
_cell.angle_alpha   90.00
_cell.angle_beta   90.00
_cell.angle_gamma   90.00
#
_symmetry.space_group_name_H-M   'P 1'
#
loop_
_entity.id
_entity.type
_entity.pdbx_description
1 polymer ?
#
loop_
_entity_poly.entity_id
_entity_poly.type
_entity_poly.pdbx_seq_one_letter_code
_entity_poly.pdbx_strand_id
1 'polypeptide(L)'
;MDTLFLLRPGFADPAYPGKTFYCWHCALVEGVLASRPEAAARLDVRRIAWPRPRREVVELIGEARQSLPVLVLAPGRRSEHATGEAGGRVFIDDIDALLRALTARYGFAEPHP
;
A
#
# COMPACT_ATOMS: atom_id res chain seq x y z
N MET A 1 -12.12 -6.26 5.72
CA MET A 1 -11.08 -5.30 6.18
C MET A 1 -10.35 -4.79 4.95
N ASP A 2 -9.94 -3.53 4.94
CA ASP A 2 -9.08 -3.02 3.86
C ASP A 2 -7.66 -3.51 4.11
N THR A 3 -6.93 -3.83 3.03
CA THR A 3 -5.58 -4.40 3.09
C THR A 3 -4.59 -3.44 2.46
N LEU A 4 -3.57 -3.05 3.22
CA LEU A 4 -2.48 -2.19 2.78
C LEU A 4 -1.24 -3.04 2.52
N PHE A 5 -0.80 -3.08 1.26
CA PHE A 5 0.43 -3.79 0.89
C PHE A 5 1.60 -2.83 0.81
N LEU A 6 2.70 -3.20 1.46
CA LEU A 6 3.97 -2.49 1.47
C LEU A 6 5.08 -3.44 1.04
N LEU A 7 6.14 -2.90 0.44
CA LEU A 7 7.38 -3.67 0.25
C LEU A 7 8.13 -3.76 1.57
N ARG A 8 8.51 -4.97 1.94
CA ARG A 8 9.46 -5.19 3.04
C ARG A 8 10.80 -4.54 2.65
N PRO A 9 11.37 -3.63 3.47
CA PRO A 9 12.68 -3.04 3.19
C PRO A 9 13.78 -4.10 3.28
N GLY A 10 14.95 -3.81 2.70
CA GLY A 10 16.08 -4.73 2.72
C GLY A 10 16.12 -5.71 1.55
N PHE A 11 15.48 -5.37 0.42
CA PHE A 11 15.44 -6.24 -0.75
C PHE A 11 16.59 -5.98 -1.71
N ALA A 12 16.98 -7.02 -2.46
CA ALA A 12 17.90 -6.89 -3.59
C ALA A 12 17.10 -6.76 -4.90
N ASP A 13 17.59 -5.90 -5.80
CA ASP A 13 17.09 -5.79 -7.16
C ASP A 13 18.14 -6.37 -8.11
N PRO A 14 17.84 -7.44 -8.88
CA PRO A 14 18.77 -8.02 -9.85
C PRO A 14 19.31 -7.02 -10.89
N ALA A 15 18.58 -5.93 -11.17
CA ALA A 15 19.06 -4.86 -12.04
C ALA A 15 20.22 -4.05 -11.42
N TYR A 16 20.43 -4.15 -10.11
CA TYR A 16 21.44 -3.40 -9.35
C TYR A 16 22.19 -4.34 -8.38
N PRO A 17 23.09 -5.20 -8.89
CA PRO A 17 23.76 -6.22 -8.09
C PRO A 17 24.60 -5.62 -6.96
N GLY A 18 24.63 -6.33 -5.82
CA GLY A 18 25.41 -5.94 -4.64
C GLY A 18 24.81 -4.80 -3.79
N LYS A 19 23.61 -4.34 -4.13
CA LYS A 19 22.91 -3.28 -3.39
C LYS A 19 21.67 -3.81 -2.68
N THR A 20 21.35 -3.15 -1.57
CA THR A 20 20.15 -3.39 -0.76
C THR A 20 19.29 -2.14 -0.79
N PHE A 21 17.98 -2.32 -0.98
CA PHE A 21 17.04 -1.24 -1.24
C PHE A 21 15.90 -1.21 -0.22
N TYR A 22 15.28 -0.04 -0.15
CA TYR A 22 13.94 0.15 0.38
C TYR A 22 13.11 0.92 -0.66
N CYS A 23 11.79 0.73 -0.62
CA CYS A 23 10.87 1.55 -1.41
C CYS A 23 10.55 2.82 -0.61
N TRP A 24 10.94 3.99 -1.11
CA TRP A 24 10.78 5.23 -0.37
C TRP A 24 9.30 5.58 -0.09
N HIS A 25 8.39 5.31 -1.03
CA HIS A 25 6.95 5.46 -0.81
C HIS A 25 6.45 4.54 0.32
N CYS A 26 6.90 3.28 0.36
CA CYS A 26 6.53 2.36 1.44
C CYS A 26 7.12 2.81 2.78
N ALA A 27 8.37 3.29 2.82
CA ALA A 27 9.00 3.81 4.02
C ALA A 27 8.28 5.04 4.58
N LEU A 28 7.79 5.92 3.70
CA LEU A 28 6.93 7.04 4.08
C LEU A 28 5.67 6.53 4.79
N VAL A 29 4.96 5.59 4.17
CA VAL A 29 3.73 5.02 4.74
C VAL A 29 4.00 4.30 6.06
N GLU A 30 5.12 3.60 6.20
CA GLU A 30 5.54 3.00 7.48
C GLU A 30 5.66 4.06 8.60
N GLY A 31 6.24 5.22 8.30
CA GLY A 31 6.31 6.34 9.24
C GLY A 31 4.93 6.86 9.66
N VAL A 32 4.00 6.98 8.70
CA VAL A 32 2.61 7.37 8.97
C VAL A 32 1.93 6.35 9.87
N LEU A 33 2.05 5.04 9.57
CA LEU A 33 1.49 3.98 10.40
C LEU A 33 2.06 3.98 11.82
N ALA A 34 3.38 4.19 11.95
CA ALA A 34 4.07 4.22 13.23
C ALA A 34 3.65 5.41 14.12
N SER A 35 3.24 6.53 13.52
CA SER A 35 2.77 7.71 14.27
C SER A 35 1.44 7.48 15.02
N ARG A 36 0.66 6.47 14.60
CA ARG A 36 -0.64 6.16 15.19
C ARG A 36 -0.97 4.65 15.19
N PRO A 37 -0.31 3.84 16.03
CA PRO A 37 -0.40 2.38 16.01
C PRO A 37 -1.83 1.83 16.19
N GLU A 38 -2.67 2.52 16.97
CA GLU A 38 -4.06 2.11 17.20
C GLU A 38 -4.94 2.28 15.95
N ALA A 39 -4.64 3.30 15.12
CA ALA A 39 -5.29 3.43 13.82
C ALA A 39 -4.78 2.37 12.83
N ALA A 40 -3.47 2.11 12.84
CA ALA A 40 -2.84 1.09 12.00
C ALA A 40 -3.36 -0.33 12.31
N ALA A 41 -3.69 -0.64 13.56
CA ALA A 41 -4.27 -1.93 13.96
C ALA A 41 -5.64 -2.23 13.31
N ARG A 42 -6.31 -1.23 12.71
CA ARG A 42 -7.57 -1.39 11.96
C ARG A 42 -7.37 -1.67 10.47
N LEU A 43 -6.11 -1.74 10.01
CA LEU A 43 -5.71 -2.10 8.65
C LEU A 43 -5.08 -3.50 8.64
N ASP A 44 -5.34 -4.28 7.59
CA ASP A 44 -4.55 -5.50 7.33
C ASP A 44 -3.27 -5.07 6.60
N VAL A 45 -2.20 -4.79 7.35
CA VAL A 45 -0.94 -4.31 6.78
C VAL A 45 -0.02 -5.47 6.44
N ARG A 46 0.23 -5.68 5.15
CA ARG A 46 1.07 -6.79 4.64
C ARG A 46 2.37 -6.28 4.04
N ARG A 47 3.49 -6.78 4.58
CA ARG A 47 4.85 -6.44 4.14
C ARG A 47 5.41 -7.58 3.30
N ILE A 48 5.29 -7.44 1.98
CA ILE A 48 5.58 -8.49 1.02
C ILE A 48 6.96 -8.32 0.37
N ALA A 49 7.47 -9.40 -0.21
CA ALA A 49 8.79 -9.42 -0.83
C ALA A 49 8.82 -8.65 -2.17
N TRP A 50 10.02 -8.20 -2.57
CA TRP A 50 10.27 -7.50 -3.83
C TRP A 50 9.87 -8.25 -5.11
N PRO A 51 10.18 -9.56 -5.27
CA PRO A 51 10.01 -10.25 -6.54
C PRO A 51 8.58 -10.21 -7.07
N ARG A 52 8.45 -10.07 -8.38
CA ARG A 52 7.19 -10.31 -9.10
C ARG A 52 7.12 -11.79 -9.56
N PRO A 53 5.94 -12.40 -9.69
CA PRO A 53 4.62 -11.82 -9.41
C PRO A 53 4.32 -11.69 -7.91
N ARG A 54 3.74 -10.56 -7.51
CA ARG A 54 3.30 -10.27 -6.13
C ARG A 54 1.94 -10.92 -5.88
N ARG A 55 1.96 -12.25 -5.71
CA ARG A 55 0.76 -13.12 -5.70
C ARG A 55 -0.40 -12.57 -4.87
N GLU A 56 -0.14 -12.11 -3.65
CA GLU A 56 -1.20 -11.58 -2.77
C GLU A 56 -1.91 -10.34 -3.33
N VAL A 57 -1.21 -9.51 -4.11
CA VAL A 57 -1.80 -8.34 -4.79
C VAL A 57 -2.52 -8.80 -6.06
N VAL A 58 -1.88 -9.70 -6.83
CA VAL A 58 -2.42 -10.23 -8.09
C VAL A 58 -3.76 -10.94 -7.87
N GLU A 59 -3.89 -11.71 -6.78
CA GLU A 59 -5.13 -12.40 -6.41
C GLU A 59 -6.30 -11.43 -6.16
N LEU A 60 -6.01 -10.19 -5.76
CA LEU A 60 -7.04 -9.21 -5.41
C LEU A 60 -7.37 -8.24 -6.56
N ILE A 61 -6.35 -7.76 -7.28
CA ILE A 61 -6.50 -6.67 -8.27
C ILE A 61 -5.85 -6.97 -9.63
N GLY A 62 -5.45 -8.22 -9.86
CA GLY A 62 -4.98 -8.74 -11.14
C GLY A 62 -3.50 -8.46 -11.44
N GLU A 63 -2.96 -9.21 -12.41
CA GLU A 63 -1.52 -9.25 -12.68
C GLU A 63 -0.95 -7.92 -13.21
N ALA A 64 -1.77 -7.12 -13.88
CA ALA A 64 -1.36 -5.83 -14.39
C ALA A 64 -1.11 -4.77 -13.29
N ARG A 65 -1.53 -5.00 -12.03
CA ARG A 65 -1.39 -4.06 -10.91
C ARG A 65 -0.60 -4.68 -9.78
N GLN A 66 0.69 -4.38 -9.73
CA GLN A 66 1.59 -4.90 -8.70
C GLN A 66 2.42 -3.81 -8.03
N SER A 67 2.22 -2.53 -8.38
CA SER A 67 2.93 -1.42 -7.75
C SER A 67 2.59 -1.33 -6.27
N LEU A 68 3.57 -0.93 -5.46
CA LEU A 68 3.44 -0.77 -4.00
C LEU A 68 4.01 0.59 -3.58
N PRO A 69 3.41 1.28 -2.59
CA PRO A 69 2.30 0.82 -1.75
C PRO A 69 0.94 0.78 -2.48
N VAL A 70 0.02 -0.06 -2.02
CA VAL A 70 -1.37 -0.06 -2.50
C VAL A 70 -2.32 -0.39 -1.35
N LEU A 71 -3.39 0.39 -1.23
CA LEU A 71 -4.52 0.08 -0.37
C LEU A 71 -5.62 -0.56 -1.22
N VAL A 72 -5.98 -1.80 -0.91
CA VAL A 72 -7.10 -2.52 -1.53
C VAL A 72 -8.26 -2.52 -0.54
N LEU A 73 -9.40 -1.97 -0.94
CA LEU A 73 -10.55 -1.88 -0.05
C LEU A 73 -11.24 -3.25 0.12
N ALA A 74 -11.93 -3.41 1.24
CA ALA A 74 -12.82 -4.55 1.45
C ALA A 74 -13.93 -4.58 0.36
N PRO A 75 -14.47 -5.76 0.01
CA PRO A 75 -15.51 -5.87 -1.01
C PRO A 75 -16.69 -4.92 -0.75
N GLY A 76 -17.20 -4.29 -1.82
CA GLY A 76 -18.32 -3.35 -1.76
C GLY A 76 -18.00 -1.97 -1.18
N ARG A 77 -16.77 -1.71 -0.71
CA ARG A 77 -16.35 -0.39 -0.23
C ARG A 77 -15.90 0.50 -1.38
N ARG A 78 -16.16 1.80 -1.25
CA ARG A 78 -15.71 2.85 -2.18
C ARG A 78 -14.85 3.88 -1.43
N SER A 79 -14.15 4.71 -2.20
CA SER A 79 -13.41 5.88 -1.73
C SER A 79 -13.40 6.94 -2.82
N GLU A 80 -13.50 8.21 -2.42
CA GLU A 80 -13.30 9.35 -3.32
C GLU A 80 -11.85 9.46 -3.82
N HIS A 81 -10.91 8.82 -3.12
CA HIS A 81 -9.49 8.75 -3.47
C HIS A 81 -9.14 7.49 -4.28
N ALA A 82 -10.14 6.77 -4.81
CA ALA A 82 -9.93 5.61 -5.65
C ALA A 82 -9.06 5.96 -6.87
N THR A 83 -8.03 5.16 -7.13
CA THR A 83 -7.23 5.27 -8.36
C THR A 83 -7.62 4.24 -9.41
N GLY A 84 -8.37 3.21 -9.01
CA GLY A 84 -8.95 2.25 -9.92
C GLY A 84 -9.81 1.18 -9.25
N GLU A 85 -10.33 0.30 -10.10
CA GLU A 85 -11.09 -0.88 -9.70
C GLU A 85 -10.63 -2.08 -10.54
N ALA A 86 -10.38 -3.21 -9.88
CA ALA A 86 -10.02 -4.47 -10.52
C ALA A 86 -10.39 -5.64 -9.62
N GLY A 87 -10.71 -6.81 -10.18
CA GLY A 87 -11.09 -7.99 -9.39
C GLY A 87 -12.32 -7.75 -8.50
N GLY A 88 -13.21 -6.82 -8.88
CA GLY A 88 -14.37 -6.41 -8.07
C GLY A 88 -14.01 -5.62 -6.81
N ARG A 89 -12.79 -5.07 -6.74
CA ARG A 89 -12.28 -4.28 -5.61
C ARG A 89 -11.75 -2.93 -6.06
N VAL A 90 -12.08 -1.92 -5.28
CA VAL A 90 -11.48 -0.58 -5.40
C VAL A 90 -10.09 -0.60 -4.77
N PHE A 91 -9.12 0.05 -5.42
CA PHE A 91 -7.77 0.22 -4.91
C PHE A 91 -7.26 1.66 -5.04
N ILE A 92 -6.19 1.94 -4.29
CA ILE A 92 -5.51 3.23 -4.23
C ILE A 92 -4.00 2.97 -4.25
N ASP A 93 -3.35 3.25 -5.37
CA ASP A 93 -1.91 3.00 -5.63
C ASP A 93 -1.12 4.27 -6.01
N ASP A 94 -1.76 5.44 -5.96
CA ASP A 94 -1.11 6.74 -5.96
C ASP A 94 -0.79 7.17 -4.53
N ILE A 95 0.42 7.66 -4.27
CA ILE A 95 0.89 7.93 -2.90
C ILE A 95 0.09 9.05 -2.23
N ASP A 96 -0.23 10.14 -2.95
CA ASP A 96 -0.94 11.27 -2.36
C ASP A 96 -2.40 10.89 -2.08
N ALA A 97 -3.05 10.17 -3.01
CA ALA A 97 -4.38 9.62 -2.81
C ALA A 97 -4.41 8.62 -1.64
N LEU A 98 -3.38 7.77 -1.52
CA LEU A 98 -3.25 6.80 -0.44
C LEU A 98 -3.16 7.50 0.93
N LEU A 99 -2.32 8.53 1.06
CA LEU A 99 -2.17 9.28 2.31
C LEU A 99 -3.49 9.97 2.70
N ARG A 100 -4.16 10.63 1.77
CA ARG A 100 -5.50 11.21 2.01
C ARG A 100 -6.53 10.16 2.40
N ALA A 101 -6.50 8.98 1.78
CA ALA A 101 -7.38 7.87 2.15
C ALA A 101 -7.09 7.33 3.55
N LEU A 102 -5.83 7.28 3.97
CA LEU A 102 -5.46 6.91 5.34
C LEU A 102 -6.00 7.94 6.35
N THR A 103 -5.88 9.24 6.07
CA THR A 103 -6.50 10.30 6.88
C THR A 103 -8.02 10.12 6.93
N ALA A 104 -8.71 10.12 5.79
CA ALA A 104 -10.17 10.13 5.73
C ALA A 104 -10.81 8.88 6.34
N ARG A 105 -10.19 7.70 6.19
CA ARG A 105 -10.76 6.42 6.62
C ARG A 105 -10.30 5.97 7.99
N TYR A 106 -9.08 6.34 8.38
CA TYR A 106 -8.41 5.84 9.58
C TYR A 106 -7.94 6.95 10.53
N GLY A 107 -8.19 8.23 10.24
CA GLY A 107 -7.89 9.33 11.16
C GLY A 107 -6.40 9.52 11.43
N PHE A 108 -5.54 9.16 10.47
CA PHE A 108 -4.15 9.61 10.46
C PHE A 108 -4.09 11.12 10.21
N ALA A 109 -3.02 11.76 10.67
CA ALA A 109 -2.81 13.19 10.42
C ALA A 109 -2.69 13.49 8.91
N GLU A 110 -3.04 14.72 8.53
CA GLU A 110 -2.89 15.19 7.15
C GLU A 110 -1.41 15.45 6.80
N PRO A 111 -0.98 15.18 5.57
CA PRO A 111 0.33 15.63 5.11
C PRO A 111 0.37 17.17 5.07
N HIS A 112 1.49 17.76 5.51
CA HIS A 112 1.71 19.19 5.35
C HIS A 112 1.90 19.51 3.84
N PRO A 113 1.38 20.66 3.35
CA PRO A 113 1.60 21.13 1.97
C PRO A 113 3.08 21.29 1.58
#